data_AF-A0AAU2N8L4-F1
#
_entry.id   AF-A0AAU2N8L4-F1
#
_cell.length_a   1.000
_cell.length_b   1.000
_cell.length_c   1.000
_cell.angle_alpha   90.00
_cell.angle_beta   90.00
_cell.angle_gamma   90.00
#
_symmetry.space_group_name_H-M   'P 1'
#
loop_
_entity.id
_entity.type
_entity.pdbx_description
1 polymer ?
#
loop_
_entity_poly.entity_id
_entity_poly.type
_entity_poly.pdbx_seq_one_letter_code
_entity_poly.pdbx_strand_id
1 'polypeptide(L)'
;MARRPTIKDIARQAGVSESAVSFALNDRPGVSQDTRARIRRVAEELGWQPNSAARALSGERSGAVGLVLARPAHTLGVESFFLQLVSGIQEVLSTARTALLFQVVEDIDAECAVYRRWWAERRVDGVLVVDPRTSDPRPALLEALALPAVTIGEALSPDGAAAPAPPAAPSTLSSVRADDAGAMAQVLEHLYGLGHRRIVHVAGLPGLAHTVRRMESLRAEAGRRGLGPDQVRSVVTDYSDAEGAAATRRVLAEPDPPTALVYDNDVMAVAGSAVAAGLGIPVPGRLSIVAWDDSALCRVTHPRLTALVRDTAGFGRLAAEELLAVLAGGPPGVRISERPRLEPRESTAPPPAHT
;
A
#
# COMPACT_ATOMS: atom_id res chain seq x y z
N MET A 1 -32.69 22.07 -11.44
CA MET A 1 -31.82 21.13 -10.69
C MET A 1 -32.72 20.14 -9.95
N ALA A 2 -32.57 18.84 -10.18
CA ALA A 2 -33.32 17.84 -9.44
C ALA A 2 -32.85 17.83 -7.98
N ARG A 3 -33.76 18.08 -7.03
CA ARG A 3 -33.47 18.05 -5.59
C ARG A 3 -33.34 16.60 -5.15
N ARG A 4 -32.32 16.28 -4.33
CA ARG A 4 -32.21 14.95 -3.72
C ARG A 4 -33.51 14.63 -2.95
N PRO A 5 -34.09 13.43 -3.14
CA PRO A 5 -35.26 13.00 -2.39
C PRO A 5 -34.98 13.06 -0.89
N THR A 6 -35.98 13.43 -0.10
CA THR A 6 -35.90 13.51 1.36
C THR A 6 -36.91 12.57 2.03
N ILE A 7 -36.76 12.33 3.34
CA ILE A 7 -37.77 11.58 4.14
C ILE A 7 -39.16 12.20 3.99
N LYS A 8 -39.24 13.53 3.86
CA LYS A 8 -40.47 14.28 3.61
C LYS A 8 -41.10 13.95 2.25
N ASP A 9 -40.28 13.70 1.24
CA ASP A 9 -40.76 13.32 -0.10
C ASP A 9 -41.32 11.89 -0.08
N ILE A 10 -40.66 10.96 0.62
CA ILE A 10 -41.18 9.60 0.85
C ILE A 10 -42.49 9.63 1.65
N ALA A 11 -42.54 10.39 2.74
CA ALA A 11 -43.72 10.49 3.60
C ALA A 11 -44.96 10.94 2.81
N ARG A 12 -44.77 11.95 1.96
CA ARG A 12 -45.81 12.49 1.08
C ARG A 12 -46.33 11.45 0.09
N GLN A 13 -45.45 10.73 -0.59
CA GLN A 13 -45.84 9.74 -1.61
C GLN A 13 -46.40 8.45 -0.99
N ALA A 14 -45.89 8.03 0.17
CA ALA A 14 -46.37 6.85 0.89
C ALA A 14 -47.64 7.12 1.73
N GLY A 15 -48.07 8.38 1.85
CA GLY A 15 -49.26 8.79 2.60
C GLY A 15 -49.14 8.56 4.11
N VAL A 16 -47.97 8.83 4.70
CA VAL A 16 -47.66 8.59 6.12
C VAL A 16 -46.91 9.78 6.73
N SER A 17 -46.70 9.77 8.06
CA SER A 17 -45.87 10.78 8.73
C SER A 17 -44.36 10.56 8.49
N GLU A 18 -43.57 11.63 8.58
CA GLU A 18 -42.09 11.54 8.51
C GLU A 18 -41.51 10.61 9.59
N SER A 19 -42.13 10.59 10.78
CA SER A 19 -41.78 9.68 11.87
C SER A 19 -42.03 8.22 11.51
N ALA A 20 -43.14 7.91 10.85
CA ALA A 20 -43.44 6.54 10.38
C ALA A 20 -42.44 6.10 9.30
N VAL A 21 -42.02 7.00 8.40
CA VAL A 21 -40.94 6.74 7.44
C VAL A 21 -39.63 6.45 8.14
N SER A 22 -39.23 7.29 9.10
CA SER A 22 -38.02 7.08 9.89
C SER A 22 -38.04 5.74 10.65
N PHE A 23 -39.18 5.36 11.22
CA PHE A 23 -39.31 4.09 11.95
C PHE A 23 -39.28 2.89 11.01
N ALA A 24 -39.92 2.98 9.85
CA ALA A 24 -39.92 1.93 8.84
C ALA A 24 -38.54 1.69 8.20
N LEU A 25 -37.79 2.77 7.94
CA LEU A 25 -36.48 2.69 7.28
C LEU A 25 -35.33 2.33 8.24
N ASN A 26 -35.44 2.67 9.52
CA ASN A 26 -34.47 2.29 10.57
C ASN A 26 -34.90 1.04 11.37
N ASP A 27 -35.81 0.26 10.80
CA ASP A 27 -36.37 -0.97 11.37
C ASP A 27 -36.93 -0.91 12.81
N ARG A 28 -37.33 0.26 13.30
CA ARG A 28 -37.88 0.45 14.65
C ARG A 28 -39.31 -0.11 14.80
N PRO A 29 -39.71 -0.59 15.99
CA PRO A 29 -41.08 -1.01 16.25
C PRO A 29 -42.08 0.16 16.15
N GLY A 30 -43.35 -0.13 15.84
CA GLY A 30 -44.42 0.89 15.75
C GLY A 30 -44.98 1.17 14.35
N VAL A 31 -44.59 0.39 13.34
CA VAL A 31 -45.13 0.48 11.96
C VAL A 31 -45.50 -0.93 11.48
N SER A 32 -46.70 -1.11 10.92
CA SER A 32 -47.13 -2.41 10.38
C SER A 32 -46.22 -2.89 9.24
N GLN A 33 -46.12 -4.20 9.02
CA GLN A 33 -45.30 -4.74 7.92
C GLN A 33 -45.74 -4.22 6.56
N ASP A 34 -47.06 -4.12 6.31
CA ASP A 34 -47.60 -3.56 5.07
C ASP A 34 -47.19 -2.10 4.84
N THR A 35 -47.24 -1.29 5.90
CA THR A 35 -46.82 0.11 5.82
C THR A 35 -45.31 0.22 5.60
N ARG A 36 -44.51 -0.65 6.22
CA ARG A 36 -43.06 -0.73 6.01
C ARG A 36 -42.71 -1.10 4.58
N ALA A 37 -43.39 -2.11 4.02
CA ALA A 37 -43.20 -2.53 2.64
C ALA A 37 -43.56 -1.40 1.65
N ARG A 38 -44.65 -0.67 1.91
CA ARG A 38 -45.04 0.50 1.09
C ARG A 38 -43.99 1.60 1.14
N ILE A 39 -43.49 1.95 2.33
CA ILE A 39 -42.46 2.99 2.51
C ILE A 39 -41.16 2.61 1.79
N ARG A 40 -40.70 1.36 1.90
CA ARG A 40 -39.48 0.90 1.22
C ARG A 40 -39.61 0.97 -0.30
N ARG A 41 -40.75 0.54 -0.85
CA ARG A 41 -41.04 0.64 -2.29
C ARG A 41 -40.99 2.09 -2.78
N VAL A 42 -41.63 3.02 -2.07
CA VAL A 42 -41.61 4.44 -2.41
C VAL A 42 -40.19 5.02 -2.32
N ALA A 43 -39.41 4.62 -1.31
CA ALA A 43 -38.02 5.04 -1.19
C ALA A 43 -37.16 4.54 -2.37
N GLU A 44 -37.35 3.29 -2.80
CA GLU A 44 -36.69 2.71 -3.98
C GLU A 44 -37.10 3.41 -5.28
N GLU A 45 -38.40 3.65 -5.49
CA GLU A 45 -38.94 4.37 -6.67
C GLU A 45 -38.39 5.80 -6.79
N LEU A 46 -38.23 6.48 -5.65
CA LEU A 46 -37.65 7.82 -5.59
C LEU A 46 -36.12 7.82 -5.71
N GLY A 47 -35.46 6.67 -5.65
CA GLY A 47 -34.00 6.58 -5.55
C GLY A 47 -33.46 7.20 -4.26
N TRP A 48 -34.27 7.23 -3.19
CA TRP A 48 -33.85 7.75 -1.90
C TRP A 48 -32.83 6.81 -1.25
N GLN A 49 -31.78 7.38 -0.69
CA GLN A 49 -30.80 6.68 0.12
C GLN A 49 -30.66 7.38 1.48
N PRO A 50 -30.44 6.64 2.59
CA PRO A 50 -30.17 7.22 3.89
C PRO A 50 -29.00 8.19 3.82
N ASN A 51 -29.14 9.35 4.45
CA ASN A 51 -28.04 10.31 4.54
C ASN A 51 -26.95 9.75 5.46
N SER A 52 -25.73 9.57 4.95
CA SER A 52 -24.58 9.09 5.73
C SER A 52 -24.29 9.97 6.96
N ALA A 53 -24.47 11.29 6.85
CA ALA A 53 -24.32 12.20 7.99
C ALA A 53 -25.38 11.96 9.07
N ALA A 54 -26.60 11.60 8.68
CA ALA A 54 -27.67 11.29 9.63
C ALA A 54 -27.44 9.95 10.34
N ARG A 55 -26.90 8.93 9.62
CA ARG A 55 -26.51 7.63 10.20
C ARG A 55 -25.37 7.77 11.22
N ALA A 56 -24.36 8.55 10.87
CA ALA A 56 -23.25 8.85 11.76
C ALA A 56 -23.71 9.56 13.05
N LEU A 57 -24.65 10.50 12.95
CA LEU A 57 -25.23 11.22 14.10
C LEU A 57 -26.14 10.34 14.97
N SER A 58 -26.80 9.32 14.40
CA SER A 58 -27.64 8.38 15.15
C SER A 58 -26.86 7.29 15.87
N GLY A 59 -25.52 7.33 15.82
CA GLY A 59 -24.65 6.32 16.43
C GLY A 59 -24.47 5.05 15.60
N GLU A 60 -24.93 5.05 14.34
CA GLU A 60 -24.62 3.95 13.41
C GLU A 60 -23.26 4.15 12.74
N ARG A 61 -22.73 3.07 12.17
CA ARG A 61 -21.54 3.09 11.30
C ARG A 61 -21.74 4.06 10.14
N SER A 62 -20.70 4.85 9.85
CA SER A 62 -20.62 5.75 8.69
C SER A 62 -20.78 4.99 7.36
N GLY A 63 -20.39 3.71 7.33
CA GLY A 63 -20.40 2.88 6.13
C GLY A 63 -19.21 3.18 5.22
N ALA A 64 -18.11 3.68 5.80
CA ALA A 64 -16.91 4.01 5.05
C ALA A 64 -15.63 3.75 5.84
N VAL A 65 -14.54 3.48 5.13
CA VAL A 65 -13.19 3.36 5.69
C VAL A 65 -12.27 4.36 5.00
N GLY A 66 -11.23 4.79 5.71
CA GLY A 66 -10.28 5.78 5.22
C GLY A 66 -8.98 5.16 4.72
N LEU A 67 -8.40 5.74 3.68
CA LEU A 67 -7.01 5.53 3.28
C LEU A 67 -6.40 6.90 2.96
N VAL A 68 -5.33 7.24 3.67
CA VAL A 68 -4.59 8.49 3.45
C VAL A 68 -3.17 8.17 3.01
N LEU A 69 -2.70 8.86 1.96
CA LEU A 69 -1.32 8.73 1.47
C LEU A 69 -0.55 10.01 1.72
N ALA A 70 0.49 9.94 2.55
CA ALA A 70 1.44 11.04 2.78
C ALA A 70 2.62 10.97 1.79
N ARG A 71 2.35 11.39 0.53
CA ARG A 71 3.32 11.40 -0.58
C ARG A 71 3.01 12.55 -1.56
N PRO A 72 3.99 13.02 -2.36
CA PRO A 72 3.72 13.96 -3.44
C PRO A 72 2.68 13.41 -4.41
N ALA A 73 1.59 14.16 -4.66
CA ALA A 73 0.44 13.65 -5.41
C ALA A 73 0.77 13.18 -6.84
N HIS A 74 1.83 13.71 -7.46
CA HIS A 74 2.25 13.34 -8.81
C HIS A 74 2.82 11.92 -8.90
N THR A 75 3.26 11.29 -7.80
CA THR A 75 3.81 9.93 -7.83
C THR A 75 2.74 8.83 -7.95
N LEU A 76 1.48 9.15 -7.62
CA LEU A 76 0.36 8.19 -7.66
C LEU A 76 0.07 7.62 -9.04
N GLY A 77 0.23 8.45 -10.09
CA GLY A 77 -0.02 8.03 -11.47
C GLY A 77 1.15 7.25 -12.06
N VAL A 78 2.29 7.22 -11.37
CA VAL A 78 3.55 6.68 -11.86
C VAL A 78 3.81 5.30 -11.24
N GLU A 79 3.56 5.12 -9.94
CA GLU A 79 3.76 3.85 -9.24
C GLU A 79 2.52 2.92 -9.36
N SER A 80 2.68 1.77 -10.02
CA SER A 80 1.58 0.81 -10.21
C SER A 80 1.09 0.13 -8.91
N PHE A 81 1.94 0.08 -7.87
CA PHE A 81 1.67 -0.58 -6.60
C PHE A 81 0.37 -0.07 -5.94
N PHE A 82 0.21 1.24 -5.77
CA PHE A 82 -0.94 1.80 -5.05
C PHE A 82 -2.26 1.58 -5.78
N LEU A 83 -2.27 1.68 -7.10
CA LEU A 83 -3.48 1.43 -7.88
C LEU A 83 -3.92 -0.03 -7.79
N GLN A 84 -2.97 -0.98 -7.82
CA GLN A 84 -3.29 -2.39 -7.61
C GLN A 84 -3.75 -2.67 -6.17
N LEU A 85 -3.12 -2.04 -5.17
CA LEU A 85 -3.51 -2.17 -3.77
C LEU A 85 -4.95 -1.67 -3.56
N VAL A 86 -5.27 -0.48 -4.08
CA VAL A 86 -6.62 0.11 -4.02
C VAL A 86 -7.62 -0.77 -4.77
N SER A 87 -7.26 -1.35 -5.93
CA SER A 87 -8.12 -2.30 -6.64
C SER A 87 -8.51 -3.49 -5.76
N GLY A 88 -7.53 -4.11 -5.08
CA GLY A 88 -7.79 -5.21 -4.16
C GLY A 88 -8.64 -4.82 -2.95
N ILE A 89 -8.39 -3.63 -2.39
CA ILE A 89 -9.22 -3.08 -1.31
C ILE A 89 -10.68 -2.92 -1.78
N GLN A 90 -10.87 -2.35 -2.97
CA GLN A 90 -12.20 -2.08 -3.54
C GLN A 90 -12.99 -3.36 -3.83
N GLU A 91 -12.35 -4.45 -4.26
CA GLU A 91 -13.00 -5.75 -4.47
C GLU A 91 -13.74 -6.24 -3.22
N VAL A 92 -13.11 -6.08 -2.05
CA VAL A 92 -13.67 -6.46 -0.75
C VAL A 92 -14.71 -5.45 -0.27
N LEU A 93 -14.38 -4.16 -0.31
CA LEU A 93 -15.25 -3.10 0.22
C LEU A 93 -16.55 -2.95 -0.57
N SER A 94 -16.51 -3.11 -1.90
CA SER A 94 -17.68 -3.08 -2.78
C SER A 94 -18.69 -4.17 -2.41
N THR A 95 -18.20 -5.39 -2.19
CA THR A 95 -19.03 -6.53 -1.74
C THR A 95 -19.65 -6.27 -0.37
N ALA A 96 -18.90 -5.65 0.54
CA ALA A 96 -19.36 -5.26 1.87
C ALA A 96 -20.24 -3.99 1.89
N ARG A 97 -20.45 -3.32 0.74
CA ARG A 97 -21.15 -2.02 0.62
C ARG A 97 -20.54 -0.92 1.51
N THR A 98 -19.22 -0.96 1.67
CA THR A 98 -18.44 0.01 2.43
C THR A 98 -17.73 0.95 1.45
N ALA A 99 -17.84 2.26 1.65
CA ALA A 99 -17.13 3.23 0.82
C ALA A 99 -15.65 3.36 1.23
N LEU A 100 -14.78 3.69 0.29
CA LEU A 100 -13.39 4.09 0.57
C LEU A 100 -13.28 5.62 0.45
N LEU A 101 -12.96 6.28 1.55
CA LEU A 101 -12.52 7.69 1.53
C LEU A 101 -11.02 7.72 1.32
N PHE A 102 -10.62 8.17 0.14
CA PHE A 102 -9.22 8.26 -0.25
C PHE A 102 -8.76 9.72 -0.29
N GLN A 103 -7.65 10.03 0.38
CA GLN A 103 -7.05 11.36 0.34
C GLN A 103 -5.53 11.26 0.23
N VAL A 104 -4.93 12.17 -0.54
CA VAL A 104 -3.47 12.31 -0.60
C VAL A 104 -3.10 13.64 0.02
N VAL A 105 -2.05 13.62 0.83
CA VAL A 105 -1.55 14.76 1.60
C VAL A 105 -0.04 14.83 1.47
N GLU A 106 0.51 15.99 1.79
CA GLU A 106 1.93 16.29 1.61
C GLU A 106 2.82 15.49 2.56
N ASP A 107 2.41 15.34 3.82
CA ASP A 107 3.21 14.73 4.87
C ASP A 107 2.37 13.95 5.92
N ILE A 108 3.08 13.32 6.86
CA ILE A 108 2.49 12.47 7.89
C ILE A 108 1.71 13.26 8.95
N ASP A 109 2.02 14.53 9.17
CA ASP A 109 1.31 15.39 10.11
C ASP A 109 -0.06 15.79 9.55
N ALA A 110 -0.12 16.10 8.26
CA ALA A 110 -1.35 16.30 7.52
C ALA A 110 -2.20 15.02 7.51
N GLU A 111 -1.60 13.85 7.34
CA GLU A 111 -2.29 12.56 7.46
C GLU A 111 -2.91 12.37 8.85
N CYS A 112 -2.13 12.62 9.91
CA CYS A 112 -2.62 12.57 11.28
C CYS A 112 -3.77 13.55 11.54
N ALA A 113 -3.71 14.76 10.97
CA ALA A 113 -4.79 15.75 11.05
C ALA A 113 -6.06 15.26 10.33
N VAL A 114 -5.91 14.57 9.18
CA VAL A 114 -7.03 13.95 8.46
C VAL A 114 -7.69 12.87 9.31
N TYR A 115 -6.93 12.00 9.99
CA TYR A 115 -7.50 10.98 10.88
C TYR A 115 -8.30 11.59 12.03
N ARG A 116 -7.75 12.61 12.71
CA ARG A 116 -8.49 13.33 13.77
C ARG A 116 -9.79 13.92 13.25
N ARG A 117 -9.74 14.58 12.09
CA ARG A 117 -10.91 15.20 11.45
C ARG A 117 -11.96 14.16 11.05
N TRP A 118 -11.56 13.12 10.33
CA TRP A 118 -12.49 12.07 9.89
C TRP A 118 -13.13 11.35 11.06
N TRP A 119 -12.38 11.12 12.15
CA TRP A 119 -12.92 10.51 13.36
C TRP A 119 -13.92 11.45 14.07
N ALA A 120 -13.55 12.71 14.29
CA ALA A 120 -14.42 13.69 14.93
C ALA A 120 -15.72 13.95 14.13
N GLU A 121 -15.62 13.98 12.80
CA GLU A 121 -16.75 14.15 11.88
C GLU A 121 -17.51 12.83 11.63
N ARG A 122 -17.09 11.70 12.23
CA ARG A 122 -17.67 10.37 12.01
C ARG A 122 -17.79 9.99 10.53
N ARG A 123 -16.74 10.30 9.75
CA ARG A 123 -16.69 10.06 8.31
C ARG A 123 -16.18 8.69 7.92
N VAL A 124 -15.49 8.03 8.84
CA VAL A 124 -14.94 6.69 8.65
C VAL A 124 -15.17 5.86 9.91
N ASP A 125 -15.34 4.56 9.72
CA ASP A 125 -15.47 3.57 10.79
C ASP A 125 -14.10 2.99 11.19
N GLY A 126 -13.12 3.08 10.29
CA GLY A 126 -11.74 2.65 10.49
C GLY A 126 -10.83 3.08 9.33
N VAL A 127 -9.53 2.86 9.45
CA VAL A 127 -8.54 3.30 8.46
C VAL A 127 -7.53 2.21 8.07
N LEU A 128 -7.14 2.22 6.80
CA LEU A 128 -5.98 1.48 6.29
C LEU A 128 -4.77 2.41 6.32
N VAL A 129 -3.70 1.97 6.96
CA VAL A 129 -2.46 2.74 7.13
C VAL A 129 -1.38 2.10 6.27
N VAL A 130 -0.78 2.85 5.36
CA VAL A 130 0.31 2.38 4.49
C VAL A 130 1.59 3.15 4.77
N ASP A 131 2.70 2.72 4.16
CA ASP A 131 4.02 3.33 4.32
C ASP A 131 4.40 3.59 5.78
N PRO A 132 4.43 2.56 6.66
CA PRO A 132 4.90 2.73 8.02
C PRO A 132 6.28 3.39 8.05
N ARG A 133 6.54 4.24 9.03
CA ARG A 133 7.83 4.93 9.18
C ARG A 133 8.63 4.40 10.36
N THR A 134 9.94 4.64 10.36
CA THR A 134 10.81 4.29 11.51
C THR A 134 10.42 5.01 12.80
N SER A 135 9.94 6.25 12.67
CA SER A 135 9.41 7.06 13.77
C SER A 135 7.97 7.47 13.44
N ASP A 136 7.07 6.48 13.46
CA ASP A 136 5.68 6.66 13.05
C ASP A 136 4.79 7.18 14.19
N PRO A 137 4.19 8.38 14.08
CA PRO A 137 3.28 8.90 15.09
C PRO A 137 1.88 8.28 15.02
N ARG A 138 1.53 7.60 13.91
CA ARG A 138 0.17 7.14 13.66
C ARG A 138 -0.29 6.04 14.62
N PRO A 139 0.50 5.03 15.00
CA PRO A 139 0.06 4.01 15.94
C PRO A 139 -0.44 4.60 17.28
N ALA A 140 0.37 5.46 17.91
CA ALA A 140 0.00 6.11 19.17
C ALA A 140 -1.22 7.03 19.02
N LEU A 141 -1.34 7.72 17.89
CA LEU A 141 -2.52 8.54 17.59
C LEU A 141 -3.78 7.69 17.44
N LEU A 142 -3.72 6.60 16.69
CA LEU A 142 -4.86 5.72 16.42
C LEU A 142 -5.35 5.05 17.72
N GLU A 143 -4.41 4.65 18.59
CA GLU A 143 -4.69 4.18 19.95
C GLU A 143 -5.41 5.25 20.78
N ALA A 144 -4.87 6.47 20.82
CA ALA A 144 -5.47 7.58 21.58
C ALA A 144 -6.88 7.96 21.09
N LEU A 145 -7.14 7.82 19.78
CA LEU A 145 -8.47 8.04 19.20
C LEU A 145 -9.42 6.85 19.40
N ALA A 146 -8.90 5.67 19.76
CA ALA A 146 -9.58 4.40 19.64
C ALA A 146 -10.18 4.20 18.23
N LEU A 147 -9.44 4.64 17.19
CA LEU A 147 -9.83 4.53 15.80
C LEU A 147 -9.37 3.17 15.24
N PRO A 148 -10.29 2.27 14.84
CA PRO A 148 -9.91 0.98 14.27
C PRO A 148 -9.01 1.13 13.06
N ALA A 149 -7.90 0.40 13.03
CA ALA A 149 -6.94 0.50 11.94
C ALA A 149 -6.25 -0.83 11.61
N VAL A 150 -5.84 -0.95 10.35
CA VAL A 150 -4.95 -2.01 9.86
C VAL A 150 -3.75 -1.37 9.18
N THR A 151 -2.57 -1.73 9.65
CA THR A 151 -1.30 -1.32 9.04
C THR A 151 -0.92 -2.28 7.93
N ILE A 152 -0.66 -1.75 6.74
CA ILE A 152 -0.19 -2.48 5.56
C ILE A 152 1.33 -2.27 5.47
N GLY A 153 2.08 -3.33 5.72
CA GLY A 153 3.53 -3.30 5.91
C GLY A 153 3.92 -3.59 7.36
N GLU A 154 5.22 -3.66 7.59
CA GLU A 154 5.78 -3.92 8.91
C GLU A 154 6.37 -2.65 9.49
N ALA A 155 5.91 -2.24 10.68
CA ALA A 155 6.58 -1.22 11.46
C ALA A 155 7.88 -1.79 12.05
N LEU A 156 8.97 -1.03 11.99
CA LEU A 156 10.22 -1.41 12.63
C LEU A 156 10.08 -1.21 14.15
N SER A 157 10.59 -2.15 14.94
CA SER A 157 10.67 -1.97 16.39
C SER A 157 11.63 -0.82 16.74
N PRO A 158 11.43 -0.12 17.87
CA PRO A 158 12.27 1.02 18.29
C PRO A 158 13.77 0.70 18.35
N ASP A 159 14.12 -0.57 18.58
CA ASP A 159 15.50 -1.04 18.70
C ASP A 159 16.15 -1.40 17.35
N GLY A 160 15.48 -1.14 16.22
CA GLY A 160 15.99 -1.40 14.86
C GLY A 160 16.17 -2.87 14.52
N ALA A 161 15.91 -3.79 15.45
CA ALA A 161 15.94 -5.23 15.19
C ALA A 161 14.61 -5.69 14.60
N ALA A 162 14.69 -6.48 13.52
CA ALA A 162 13.59 -7.30 13.06
C ALA A 162 13.18 -8.21 14.21
N ALA A 163 11.99 -8.03 14.77
CA ALA A 163 11.42 -9.06 15.62
C ALA A 163 11.16 -10.30 14.73
N PRO A 164 11.87 -11.42 14.89
CA PRO A 164 11.56 -12.69 14.22
C PRO A 164 10.29 -13.31 14.82
N ALA A 165 9.75 -12.68 15.87
CA ALA A 165 8.61 -13.07 16.66
C ALA A 165 7.52 -11.98 16.56
N PRO A 166 6.25 -12.29 16.85
CA PRO A 166 5.28 -11.25 17.18
C PRO A 166 5.89 -10.30 18.23
N PRO A 167 5.66 -8.98 18.14
CA PRO A 167 6.26 -8.01 19.06
C PRO A 167 6.00 -8.42 20.51
N ALA A 168 7.00 -8.24 21.38
CA ALA A 168 6.94 -8.56 22.81
C ALA A 168 5.87 -7.74 23.57
N ALA A 169 5.37 -6.66 22.97
CA ALA A 169 4.18 -5.95 23.39
C ALA A 169 3.07 -6.18 22.35
N PRO A 170 1.83 -6.51 22.77
CA PRO A 170 0.71 -6.58 21.85
C PRO A 170 0.49 -5.19 21.26
N SER A 171 0.82 -5.01 19.98
CA SER A 171 0.27 -3.88 19.23
C SER A 171 -1.24 -4.03 19.25
N THR A 172 -1.94 -2.96 19.62
CA THR A 172 -3.42 -2.95 19.60
C THR A 172 -3.97 -2.90 18.17
N LEU A 173 -3.11 -2.69 17.17
CA LEU A 173 -3.47 -2.54 15.77
C LEU A 173 -3.19 -3.83 14.99
N SER A 174 -4.15 -4.25 14.17
CA SER A 174 -3.92 -5.32 13.20
C SER A 174 -2.91 -4.90 12.15
N SER A 175 -2.20 -5.86 11.57
CA SER A 175 -1.27 -5.61 10.47
C SER A 175 -1.30 -6.70 9.40
N VAL A 176 -1.02 -6.29 8.16
CA VAL A 176 -0.79 -7.19 7.03
C VAL A 176 0.62 -6.97 6.51
N ARG A 177 1.46 -8.00 6.59
CA ARG A 177 2.91 -7.93 6.32
C ARG A 177 3.28 -8.61 5.01
N ALA A 178 4.37 -8.17 4.42
CA ALA A 178 5.03 -8.82 3.28
C ALA A 178 6.42 -9.30 3.70
N ASP A 179 6.90 -10.38 3.08
CA ASP A 179 8.23 -10.94 3.36
C ASP A 179 9.31 -10.26 2.49
N ASP A 180 9.58 -8.98 2.78
CA ASP A 180 10.61 -8.19 2.09
C ASP A 180 12.01 -8.78 2.29
N ALA A 181 12.26 -9.41 3.44
CA ALA A 181 13.55 -10.05 3.73
C ALA A 181 13.77 -11.28 2.84
N GLY A 182 12.77 -12.16 2.75
CA GLY A 182 12.79 -13.32 1.85
C GLY A 182 12.80 -12.93 0.37
N ALA A 183 12.14 -11.82 0.00
CA ALA A 183 12.19 -11.29 -1.36
C ALA A 183 13.61 -10.78 -1.72
N MET A 184 14.23 -9.98 -0.85
CA MET A 184 15.59 -9.50 -1.07
C MET A 184 16.63 -10.63 -1.09
N ALA A 185 16.42 -11.67 -0.26
CA ALA A 185 17.26 -12.86 -0.28
C ALA A 185 17.23 -13.57 -1.65
N GLN A 186 16.05 -13.71 -2.26
CA GLN A 186 15.91 -14.29 -3.62
C GLN A 186 16.63 -13.45 -4.68
N VAL A 187 16.51 -12.12 -4.61
CA VAL A 187 17.20 -11.20 -5.54
C VAL A 187 18.71 -11.36 -5.43
N LEU A 188 19.25 -11.35 -4.20
CA LEU A 188 20.69 -11.44 -4.02
C LEU A 188 21.22 -12.84 -4.34
N GLU A 189 20.46 -13.89 -4.03
CA GLU A 189 20.81 -15.27 -4.43
C GLU A 189 20.93 -15.40 -5.94
N HIS A 190 19.96 -14.88 -6.70
CA HIS A 190 19.99 -14.88 -8.16
C HIS A 190 21.23 -14.16 -8.71
N LEU A 191 21.47 -12.93 -8.27
CA LEU A 191 22.60 -12.15 -8.75
C LEU A 191 23.95 -12.76 -8.34
N TYR A 192 24.05 -13.27 -7.11
CA TYR A 192 25.26 -13.94 -6.62
C TYR A 192 25.55 -15.22 -7.41
N GLY A 193 24.51 -16.02 -7.70
CA GLY A 193 24.58 -17.24 -8.50
C GLY A 193 25.02 -16.97 -9.95
N LEU A 194 24.64 -15.83 -10.52
CA LEU A 194 25.15 -15.35 -11.82
C LEU A 194 26.63 -14.89 -11.77
N GLY A 195 27.21 -14.75 -10.57
CA GLY A 195 28.60 -14.31 -10.38
C GLY A 195 28.76 -12.83 -10.04
N HIS A 196 27.67 -12.08 -9.86
CA HIS A 196 27.79 -10.68 -9.45
C HIS A 196 28.32 -10.57 -8.02
N ARG A 197 29.27 -9.65 -7.85
CA ARG A 197 29.85 -9.31 -6.54
C ARG A 197 29.73 -7.83 -6.22
N ARG A 198 29.67 -6.97 -7.24
CA ARG A 198 29.43 -5.53 -7.11
C ARG A 198 27.99 -5.21 -7.48
N ILE A 199 27.17 -4.97 -6.46
CA ILE A 199 25.73 -4.79 -6.59
C ILE A 199 25.33 -3.51 -5.85
N VAL A 200 24.64 -2.62 -6.53
CA VAL A 200 24.07 -1.43 -5.88
C VAL A 200 22.55 -1.53 -5.91
N HIS A 201 21.95 -1.39 -4.74
CA HIS A 201 20.51 -1.25 -4.58
C HIS A 201 20.14 0.24 -4.61
N VAL A 202 19.42 0.65 -5.65
CA VAL A 202 18.80 1.96 -5.77
C VAL A 202 17.46 1.91 -5.03
N ALA A 203 17.54 2.25 -3.75
CA ALA A 203 16.44 2.23 -2.80
C ALA A 203 15.54 3.46 -2.97
N GLY A 204 14.33 3.38 -2.45
CA GLY A 204 13.36 4.48 -2.47
C GLY A 204 13.57 5.51 -1.36
N LEU A 205 12.45 6.07 -0.90
CA LEU A 205 12.39 7.18 0.05
C LEU A 205 12.97 6.80 1.43
N PRO A 206 13.92 7.58 1.97
CA PRO A 206 14.47 7.32 3.30
C PRO A 206 13.42 7.50 4.40
N GLY A 207 13.53 6.70 5.47
CA GLY A 207 12.64 6.76 6.63
C GLY A 207 11.36 5.91 6.53
N LEU A 208 11.04 5.38 5.35
CA LEU A 208 10.01 4.34 5.22
C LEU A 208 10.53 3.01 5.76
N ALA A 209 9.70 2.32 6.54
CA ALA A 209 10.07 1.09 7.24
C ALA A 209 10.46 -0.02 6.26
N HIS A 210 9.74 -0.18 5.14
CA HIS A 210 10.08 -1.17 4.12
C HIS A 210 11.40 -0.86 3.41
N THR A 211 11.68 0.41 3.10
CA THR A 211 12.96 0.82 2.48
C THR A 211 14.12 0.48 3.39
N VAL A 212 14.03 0.83 4.68
CA VAL A 212 15.04 0.47 5.68
C VAL A 212 15.19 -1.06 5.78
N ARG A 213 14.08 -1.79 5.87
CA ARG A 213 14.08 -3.25 5.97
C ARG A 213 14.72 -3.93 4.77
N ARG A 214 14.48 -3.44 3.55
CA ARG A 214 15.11 -3.96 2.33
C ARG A 214 16.61 -3.70 2.31
N MET A 215 17.05 -2.51 2.72
CA MET A 215 18.48 -2.18 2.86
C MET A 215 19.18 -3.06 3.90
N GLU A 216 18.56 -3.28 5.05
CA GLU A 216 19.08 -4.17 6.10
C GLU A 216 19.13 -5.62 5.64
N SER A 217 18.07 -6.10 4.97
CA SER A 217 17.98 -7.45 4.44
C SER A 217 19.06 -7.72 3.38
N LEU A 218 19.31 -6.74 2.50
CA LEU A 218 20.40 -6.79 1.52
C LEU A 218 21.76 -6.90 2.22
N ARG A 219 22.03 -6.04 3.22
CA ARG A 219 23.29 -6.06 3.97
C ARG A 219 23.49 -7.39 4.70
N ALA A 220 22.45 -7.90 5.35
CA ALA A 220 22.50 -9.17 6.06
C ALA A 220 22.78 -10.34 5.11
N GLU A 221 22.10 -10.38 3.96
CA GLU A 221 22.28 -11.44 2.97
C GLU A 221 23.64 -11.38 2.27
N ALA A 222 24.15 -10.16 2.04
CA ALA A 222 25.49 -9.93 1.52
C ALA A 222 26.56 -10.45 2.50
N GLY A 223 26.42 -10.12 3.79
CA GLY A 223 27.31 -10.61 4.84
C GLY A 223 27.32 -12.14 4.94
N ARG A 224 26.16 -12.79 4.81
CA ARG A 224 26.06 -14.26 4.74
C ARG A 224 26.83 -14.89 3.57
N ARG A 225 27.12 -14.12 2.52
CA ARG A 225 27.87 -14.54 1.32
C ARG A 225 29.31 -14.05 1.30
N GLY A 226 29.79 -13.48 2.40
CA GLY A 226 31.13 -12.90 2.51
C GLY A 226 31.32 -11.63 1.68
N LEU A 227 30.24 -10.93 1.32
CA LEU A 227 30.31 -9.66 0.60
C LEU A 227 30.32 -8.49 1.57
N GLY A 228 31.30 -7.60 1.41
CA GLY A 228 31.45 -6.40 2.24
C GLY A 228 30.62 -5.20 1.76
N PRO A 229 30.58 -4.11 2.55
CA PRO A 229 29.88 -2.87 2.20
C PRO A 229 30.35 -2.20 0.90
N ASP A 230 31.61 -2.40 0.51
CA ASP A 230 32.16 -1.86 -0.74
C ASP A 230 31.64 -2.63 -1.98
N GLN A 231 31.24 -3.89 -1.77
CA GLN A 231 30.74 -4.79 -2.80
C GLN A 231 29.22 -4.69 -2.95
N VAL A 232 28.49 -4.62 -1.83
CA VAL A 232 27.03 -4.51 -1.82
C VAL A 232 26.59 -3.38 -0.92
N ARG A 233 25.91 -2.39 -1.52
CA ARG A 233 25.39 -1.22 -0.80
C ARG A 233 24.07 -0.72 -1.37
N SER A 234 23.45 0.21 -0.65
CA SER A 234 22.24 0.90 -1.10
C SER A 234 22.47 2.40 -1.22
N VAL A 235 21.80 3.02 -2.19
CA VAL A 235 21.67 4.48 -2.34
C VAL A 235 20.19 4.83 -2.29
N VAL A 236 19.83 5.87 -1.53
CA VAL A 236 18.42 6.28 -1.38
C VAL A 236 18.03 7.29 -2.46
N THR A 237 16.75 7.32 -2.80
CA THR A 237 16.13 8.20 -3.81
C THR A 237 14.76 8.67 -3.31
N ASP A 238 13.90 9.16 -4.21
CA ASP A 238 12.52 9.55 -3.90
C ASP A 238 11.45 8.72 -4.64
N TYR A 239 11.82 7.56 -5.19
CA TYR A 239 11.01 6.72 -6.09
C TYR A 239 10.74 7.29 -7.49
N SER A 240 11.12 8.54 -7.78
CA SER A 240 10.92 9.14 -9.10
C SER A 240 11.86 8.55 -10.16
N ASP A 241 11.41 8.57 -11.40
CA ASP A 241 12.24 8.29 -12.57
C ASP A 241 13.46 9.22 -12.65
N ALA A 242 13.29 10.51 -12.32
CA ALA A 242 14.33 11.51 -12.36
C ALA A 242 15.49 11.20 -11.38
N GLU A 243 15.19 10.94 -10.11
CA GLU A 243 16.20 10.56 -9.12
C GLU A 243 16.75 9.16 -9.38
N GLY A 244 15.93 8.21 -9.83
CA GLY A 244 16.39 6.88 -10.25
C GLY A 244 17.43 6.98 -11.38
N ALA A 245 17.19 7.82 -12.38
CA ALA A 245 18.13 8.09 -13.47
C ALA A 245 19.40 8.81 -12.97
N ALA A 246 19.25 9.81 -12.09
CA ALA A 246 20.38 10.54 -11.52
C ALA A 246 21.29 9.64 -10.67
N ALA A 247 20.70 8.80 -9.82
CA ALA A 247 21.41 7.79 -9.04
C ALA A 247 22.13 6.80 -9.95
N THR A 248 21.46 6.31 -11.00
CA THR A 248 22.06 5.39 -11.97
C THR A 248 23.28 6.00 -12.66
N ARG A 249 23.19 7.25 -13.14
CA ARG A 249 24.34 7.96 -13.73
C ARG A 249 25.51 8.07 -12.75
N ARG A 250 25.22 8.43 -11.50
CA ARG A 250 26.24 8.60 -10.46
C ARG A 250 26.99 7.31 -10.17
N VAL A 251 26.28 6.21 -9.97
CA VAL A 251 26.90 4.91 -9.60
C VAL A 251 27.64 4.27 -10.78
N LEU A 252 27.18 4.47 -12.01
CA LEU A 252 27.87 3.95 -13.21
C LEU A 252 29.10 4.78 -13.60
N ALA A 253 29.25 5.99 -13.08
CA ALA A 253 30.42 6.84 -13.29
C ALA A 253 31.56 6.59 -12.27
N GLU A 254 31.37 5.68 -11.32
CA GLU A 254 32.39 5.34 -10.33
C GLU A 254 33.58 4.59 -10.96
N PRO A 255 34.79 4.65 -10.37
CA PRO A 255 35.97 3.97 -10.91
C PRO A 255 35.82 2.45 -11.04
N ASP A 256 35.13 1.81 -10.08
CA ASP A 256 34.77 0.40 -10.14
C ASP A 256 33.24 0.25 -10.10
N PRO A 257 32.56 0.43 -11.26
CA PRO A 257 31.12 0.50 -11.29
C PRO A 257 30.47 -0.85 -10.93
N PRO A 258 29.22 -0.83 -10.45
CA PRO A 258 28.48 -2.05 -10.18
C PRO A 258 28.24 -2.85 -11.45
N THR A 259 28.14 -4.16 -11.29
CA THR A 259 27.77 -5.09 -12.37
C THR A 259 26.29 -5.46 -12.35
N ALA A 260 25.59 -5.13 -11.25
CA ALA A 260 24.15 -5.26 -11.16
C ALA A 260 23.53 -4.12 -10.35
N LEU A 261 22.33 -3.71 -10.76
CA LEU A 261 21.50 -2.74 -10.06
C LEU A 261 20.17 -3.38 -9.68
N VAL A 262 19.75 -3.19 -8.43
CA VAL A 262 18.44 -3.57 -7.92
C VAL A 262 17.68 -2.29 -7.63
N TYR A 263 16.44 -2.15 -8.10
CA TYR A 263 15.64 -0.94 -7.92
C TYR A 263 14.39 -1.24 -7.10
N ASP A 264 14.08 -0.34 -6.18
CA ASP A 264 12.96 -0.47 -5.24
C ASP A 264 11.56 -0.29 -5.87
N ASN A 265 11.49 0.11 -7.15
CA ASN A 265 10.31 0.07 -8.00
C ASN A 265 10.69 -0.14 -9.48
N ASP A 266 9.69 -0.39 -10.32
CA ASP A 266 9.79 -0.58 -11.77
C ASP A 266 10.15 0.70 -12.54
N VAL A 267 9.59 1.85 -12.13
CA VAL A 267 9.79 3.14 -12.82
C VAL A 267 11.26 3.56 -12.79
N MET A 268 11.91 3.48 -11.62
CA MET A 268 13.34 3.75 -11.51
C MET A 268 14.18 2.72 -12.27
N ALA A 269 13.76 1.45 -12.31
CA ALA A 269 14.47 0.41 -13.06
C ALA A 269 14.45 0.70 -14.58
N VAL A 270 13.31 1.13 -15.10
CA VAL A 270 13.15 1.54 -16.51
C VAL A 270 13.98 2.78 -16.80
N ALA A 271 13.94 3.79 -15.92
CA ALA A 271 14.77 5.00 -16.05
C ALA A 271 16.27 4.66 -16.03
N GLY A 272 16.67 3.74 -15.15
CA GLY A 272 18.04 3.23 -15.06
C GLY A 272 18.47 2.47 -16.33
N SER A 273 17.58 1.64 -16.88
CA SER A 273 17.81 0.96 -18.16
C SER A 273 17.99 1.95 -19.31
N ALA A 274 17.17 3.01 -19.38
CA ALA A 274 17.31 4.08 -20.35
C ALA A 274 18.63 4.85 -20.19
N VAL A 275 19.08 5.11 -18.96
CA VAL A 275 20.39 5.70 -18.68
C VAL A 275 21.52 4.80 -19.17
N ALA A 276 21.49 3.51 -18.86
CA ALA A 276 22.50 2.56 -19.32
C ALA A 276 22.59 2.53 -20.85
N ALA A 277 21.44 2.51 -21.53
CA ALA A 277 21.38 2.58 -22.99
C ALA A 277 21.97 3.89 -23.54
N GLY A 278 21.65 5.04 -22.93
CA GLY A 278 22.21 6.34 -23.31
C GLY A 278 23.72 6.46 -23.10
N LEU A 279 24.28 5.69 -22.17
CA LEU A 279 25.73 5.59 -21.92
C LEU A 279 26.41 4.49 -22.77
N GLY A 280 25.67 3.77 -23.61
CA GLY A 280 26.20 2.65 -24.39
C GLY A 280 26.60 1.44 -23.52
N ILE A 281 26.05 1.31 -22.30
CA ILE A 281 26.30 0.18 -21.41
C ILE A 281 25.24 -0.90 -21.70
N PRO A 282 25.64 -2.06 -22.27
CA PRO A 282 24.69 -3.09 -22.64
C PRO A 282 24.07 -3.76 -21.40
N VAL A 283 22.75 -3.82 -21.36
CA VAL A 283 21.96 -4.63 -20.43
C VAL A 283 21.44 -5.84 -21.20
N PRO A 284 21.70 -7.09 -20.77
CA PRO A 284 22.37 -7.48 -19.52
C PRO A 284 23.91 -7.58 -19.60
N GLY A 285 24.50 -7.41 -20.80
CA GLY A 285 25.87 -7.88 -21.10
C GLY A 285 27.01 -7.29 -20.25
N ARG A 286 26.88 -6.04 -19.77
CA ARG A 286 27.82 -5.42 -18.81
C ARG A 286 27.15 -5.06 -17.49
N LEU A 287 25.83 -4.95 -17.47
CA LEU A 287 25.04 -4.49 -16.34
C LEU A 287 23.75 -5.30 -16.26
N SER A 288 23.55 -5.99 -15.14
CA SER A 288 22.26 -6.62 -14.82
C SER A 288 21.33 -5.63 -14.13
N ILE A 289 20.03 -5.66 -14.42
CA ILE A 289 19.01 -4.82 -13.78
C ILE A 289 17.89 -5.71 -13.22
N VAL A 290 17.50 -5.47 -11.97
CA VAL A 290 16.36 -6.11 -11.30
C VAL A 290 15.41 -5.04 -10.78
N ALA A 291 14.11 -5.20 -11.03
CA ALA A 291 13.04 -4.35 -10.50
C ALA A 291 12.32 -5.01 -9.31
N TRP A 292 11.94 -4.24 -8.31
CA TRP A 292 11.16 -4.74 -7.18
C TRP A 292 9.69 -5.01 -7.52
N ASP A 293 9.13 -4.35 -8.53
CA ASP A 293 7.75 -4.53 -8.93
C ASP A 293 7.66 -4.99 -10.39
N ASP A 294 6.74 -5.93 -10.68
CA ASP A 294 6.50 -6.46 -12.03
C ASP A 294 5.34 -5.77 -12.75
N SER A 295 5.52 -4.50 -13.09
CA SER A 295 4.51 -3.76 -13.84
C SER A 295 4.51 -4.11 -15.33
N ALA A 296 3.56 -3.52 -16.08
CA ALA A 296 3.55 -3.61 -17.52
C ALA A 296 4.85 -3.09 -18.16
N LEU A 297 5.50 -2.09 -17.55
CA LEU A 297 6.76 -1.53 -18.06
C LEU A 297 7.86 -2.59 -18.11
N CYS A 298 8.03 -3.36 -17.03
CA CYS A 298 9.01 -4.45 -16.96
C CYS A 298 8.85 -5.50 -18.08
N ARG A 299 7.64 -5.68 -18.61
CA ARG A 299 7.33 -6.68 -19.64
C ARG A 299 7.47 -6.18 -21.08
N VAL A 300 7.44 -4.85 -21.30
CA VAL A 300 7.44 -4.25 -22.64
C VAL A 300 8.75 -3.53 -22.98
N THR A 301 9.65 -3.34 -22.03
CA THR A 301 11.01 -2.85 -22.32
C THR A 301 11.83 -3.89 -23.05
N HIS A 302 12.91 -3.44 -23.70
CA HIS A 302 13.92 -4.28 -24.32
C HIS A 302 15.31 -3.92 -23.76
N PRO A 303 15.95 -4.81 -22.97
CA PRO A 303 15.46 -6.13 -22.52
C PRO A 303 14.23 -6.05 -21.59
N ARG A 304 13.44 -7.13 -21.47
CA ARG A 304 12.41 -7.19 -20.42
C ARG A 304 13.11 -7.34 -19.08
N LEU A 305 12.59 -6.64 -18.08
CA LEU A 305 13.24 -6.55 -16.78
C LEU A 305 12.92 -7.78 -15.92
N THR A 306 13.95 -8.44 -15.41
CA THR A 306 13.87 -9.35 -14.26
C THR A 306 13.24 -8.59 -13.11
N ALA A 307 12.16 -9.14 -12.53
CA ALA A 307 11.38 -8.42 -11.53
C ALA A 307 10.84 -9.37 -10.44
N LEU A 308 10.51 -8.81 -9.27
CA LEU A 308 9.73 -9.53 -8.26
C LEU A 308 8.23 -9.45 -8.60
N VAL A 309 7.59 -10.61 -8.73
CA VAL A 309 6.16 -10.76 -8.95
C VAL A 309 5.47 -10.92 -7.60
N ARG A 310 4.46 -10.08 -7.35
CA ARG A 310 3.65 -10.09 -6.13
C ARG A 310 2.18 -9.89 -6.45
N ASP A 311 1.29 -10.52 -5.68
CA ASP A 311 -0.15 -10.26 -5.76
C ASP A 311 -0.50 -9.01 -4.93
N THR A 312 -0.21 -7.82 -5.49
CA THR A 312 -0.50 -6.53 -4.84
C THR A 312 -2.00 -6.34 -4.59
N ALA A 313 -2.85 -6.81 -5.52
CA ALA A 313 -4.29 -6.77 -5.33
C ALA A 313 -4.71 -7.72 -4.18
N GLY A 314 -4.13 -8.92 -4.10
CA GLY A 314 -4.32 -9.83 -2.97
C GLY A 314 -3.88 -9.24 -1.64
N PHE A 315 -2.79 -8.47 -1.63
CA PHE A 315 -2.36 -7.74 -0.44
C PHE A 315 -3.40 -6.70 0.00
N GLY A 316 -4.01 -5.99 -0.97
CA GLY A 316 -5.12 -5.05 -0.72
C GLY A 316 -6.39 -5.75 -0.21
N ARG A 317 -6.75 -6.89 -0.82
CA ARG A 317 -7.88 -7.71 -0.36
C ARG A 317 -7.70 -8.14 1.09
N LEU A 318 -6.52 -8.69 1.40
CA LEU A 318 -6.18 -9.17 2.73
C LEU A 318 -6.25 -8.05 3.79
N ALA A 319 -5.80 -6.85 3.45
CA ALA A 319 -5.90 -5.68 4.34
C ALA A 319 -7.34 -5.21 4.56
N ALA A 320 -8.16 -5.18 3.52
CA ALA A 320 -9.56 -4.81 3.63
C ALA A 320 -10.37 -5.86 4.43
N GLU A 321 -10.14 -7.15 4.20
CA GLU A 321 -10.74 -8.24 4.98
C GLU A 321 -10.40 -8.14 6.47
N GLU A 322 -9.12 -7.90 6.79
CA GLU A 322 -8.66 -7.71 8.15
C GLU A 322 -9.33 -6.49 8.80
N LEU A 323 -9.45 -5.37 8.08
CA LEU A 323 -10.10 -4.18 8.62
C LEU A 323 -11.58 -4.44 8.91
N LEU A 324 -12.29 -5.12 8.01
CA LEU A 324 -13.68 -5.50 8.24
C LEU A 324 -13.84 -6.44 9.43
N ALA A 325 -12.89 -7.37 9.65
CA ALA A 325 -12.88 -8.24 10.83
C ALA A 325 -12.67 -7.46 12.14
N VAL A 326 -11.71 -6.51 12.16
CA VAL A 326 -11.50 -5.60 13.29
C VAL A 326 -12.78 -4.79 13.56
N LEU A 327 -13.41 -4.23 12.51
CA LEU A 327 -14.67 -3.50 12.64
C LEU A 327 -15.81 -4.39 13.16
N ALA A 328 -15.80 -5.69 12.89
CA ALA A 328 -16.76 -6.65 13.44
C ALA A 328 -16.50 -7.02 14.91
N GLY A 329 -15.46 -6.47 15.54
CA GLY A 329 -15.07 -6.77 16.92
C GLY A 329 -14.11 -7.96 17.06
N GLY A 330 -13.49 -8.39 15.96
CA GLY A 330 -12.41 -9.38 15.99
C GLY A 330 -11.18 -8.86 16.74
N PRO A 331 -10.38 -9.74 17.36
CA PRO A 331 -9.15 -9.33 18.02
C PRO A 331 -8.11 -8.84 17.00
N PRO A 332 -7.17 -7.96 17.40
CA PRO A 332 -6.05 -7.57 16.54
C PRO A 332 -5.22 -8.79 16.12
N GLY A 333 -4.83 -8.80 14.85
CA GLY A 333 -4.16 -9.93 14.19
C GLY A 333 -2.98 -9.50 13.34
N VAL A 334 -2.08 -10.44 13.08
CA VAL A 334 -1.01 -10.29 12.08
C VAL A 334 -1.27 -11.26 10.95
N ARG A 335 -1.48 -10.72 9.75
CA ARG A 335 -1.63 -11.49 8.51
C ARG A 335 -0.35 -11.38 7.69
N ILE A 336 0.04 -12.46 7.02
CA ILE A 336 1.22 -12.50 6.16
C ILE A 336 0.73 -12.74 4.73
N SER A 337 1.13 -11.88 3.81
CA SER A 337 0.88 -12.04 2.39
C SER A 337 1.83 -13.07 1.76
N GLU A 338 1.46 -13.56 0.57
CA GLU A 338 2.35 -14.45 -0.18
C GLU A 338 3.69 -13.77 -0.45
N ARG A 339 4.77 -14.53 -0.26
CA ARG A 339 6.13 -14.06 -0.54
C ARG A 339 6.25 -13.71 -2.03
N PRO A 340 6.76 -12.52 -2.38
CA PRO A 340 7.09 -12.19 -3.77
C PRO A 340 8.07 -13.19 -4.37
N ARG A 341 7.86 -13.57 -5.63
CA ARG A 341 8.73 -14.50 -6.36
C ARG A 341 9.55 -13.74 -7.39
N LEU A 342 10.84 -14.05 -7.49
CA LEU A 342 11.65 -13.49 -8.57
C LEU A 342 11.29 -14.16 -9.90
N GLU A 343 11.04 -13.34 -10.92
CA GLU A 343 10.82 -13.76 -12.30
C GLU A 343 12.02 -13.31 -13.15
N PRO A 344 12.99 -14.20 -13.42
CA PRO A 344 14.13 -13.90 -14.28
C PRO A 344 13.71 -13.62 -15.72
N ARG A 345 14.24 -12.56 -16.33
CA ARG A 345 14.04 -12.17 -17.74
C ARG A 345 15.37 -11.75 -18.38
N GLU A 346 15.31 -11.08 -19.53
CA GLU A 346 16.51 -10.78 -20.32
C GLU A 346 17.43 -9.72 -19.69
N SER A 347 17.01 -8.98 -18.66
CA SER A 347 17.84 -7.92 -18.07
C SER A 347 18.89 -8.39 -17.06
N THR A 348 19.04 -9.71 -16.83
CA THR A 348 20.09 -10.26 -15.97
C THR A 348 20.89 -11.36 -16.68
N ALA A 349 22.21 -11.30 -16.59
CA ALA A 349 23.14 -12.31 -17.12
C ALA A 349 24.44 -12.31 -16.28
N PRO A 350 25.34 -13.31 -16.44
CA PRO A 350 26.64 -13.28 -15.78
C PRO A 350 27.41 -11.98 -16.10
N PRO A 351 28.16 -11.41 -15.13
CA PRO A 351 28.97 -10.23 -15.40
C PRO A 351 30.09 -10.55 -16.41
N PRO A 352 30.67 -9.53 -17.07
CA PRO A 352 31.85 -9.73 -17.91
C PRO A 352 32.96 -10.44 -17.12
N ALA A 353 33.62 -11.41 -17.76
CA ALA A 353 34.80 -12.02 -17.17
C ALA A 353 35.85 -10.93 -16.87
N HIS A 354 36.42 -10.95 -15.67
CA HIS A 354 37.58 -10.13 -15.36
C HIS A 354 38.76 -10.65 -16.20
N THR A 355 39.00 -10.04 -17.36
CA THR A 355 40.27 -10.19 -18.10
C THR A 355 41.40 -9.45 -17.41
#